data_AF-A0AAW0R3P4-F1
#
_entry.id   AF-A0AAW0R3P4-F1
#
_cell.length_a   1.000
_cell.length_b   1.000
_cell.length_c   1.000
_cell.angle_alpha   90.00
_cell.angle_beta   90.00
_cell.angle_gamma   90.00
#
_symmetry.space_group_name_H-M   'P 1'
#
loop_
_entity.id
_entity.type
_entity.pdbx_description
1 polymer ?
#
loop_
_entity_poly.entity_id
_entity_poly.type
_entity_poly.pdbx_seq_one_letter_code
_entity_poly.pdbx_strand_id
1 'polypeptide(L)'
;MSPQQEGSSMDGLWNKSKTAAYSLWSHTTRRMRIAGALFAFFIIAFYLSIPTIRTVQVTVPKVSLDYAEPVRSPYNESKVALLIENRENPILAPLMLHFMSVVPPDWRFRFMGSQESVRHINQSMAIREQVNAGKLDLTYIPSNMSTAGQEMISRFLTNLWLYETVLQPAEWLLVFQTDSILCSNSRQNLNDYLDFDWVGAPWNPEGKFGGNGGLSLRRVSSIIEILRDQVRVDGSQPEDVWLAERLGHRPGAKMANGTISLTFSGEMHSGNKEKIDKALAAKPNGTLEAIEHGEYVSGLDDWREGHYEPMGYHTGGTGVMLHSGIWGTPELRKHIWDYCPEVKMTLFMDAAKYVPGNCKANWKRDEQGAMLEPLGSVGGDDIGYGTEIIDGIEYPMLPPMVPW
;
A
#
# COMPACT_ATOMS: atom_id res chain seq x y z
N MET A 1 -95.77 -13.60 -5.14
CA MET A 1 -94.85 -14.74 -5.38
C MET A 1 -94.36 -14.68 -6.81
N SER A 2 -93.12 -15.12 -6.99
CA SER A 2 -92.17 -14.92 -8.08
C SER A 2 -92.61 -15.28 -9.52
N PRO A 3 -91.84 -14.82 -10.53
CA PRO A 3 -92.18 -14.83 -11.95
C PRO A 3 -91.71 -16.12 -12.65
N GLN A 4 -92.28 -16.44 -13.81
CA GLN A 4 -91.74 -17.46 -14.72
C GLN A 4 -91.17 -16.82 -16.00
N GLN A 5 -89.91 -17.17 -16.25
CA GLN A 5 -89.06 -16.81 -17.37
C GLN A 5 -89.57 -17.38 -18.70
N GLU A 6 -89.59 -16.52 -19.72
CA GLU A 6 -89.77 -16.88 -21.13
C GLU A 6 -88.39 -17.21 -21.73
N GLY A 7 -88.17 -18.46 -22.10
CA GLY A 7 -86.90 -18.94 -22.64
C GLY A 7 -86.65 -18.43 -24.06
N SER A 8 -85.53 -17.71 -24.26
CA SER A 8 -85.09 -17.30 -25.60
C SER A 8 -84.58 -18.50 -26.39
N SER A 9 -85.31 -18.89 -27.45
CA SER A 9 -84.85 -19.92 -28.39
C SER A 9 -83.50 -19.56 -29.02
N MET A 10 -82.57 -20.53 -29.03
CA MET A 10 -81.25 -20.44 -29.67
C MET A 10 -81.33 -19.99 -31.14
N ASP A 11 -82.41 -20.32 -31.85
CA ASP A 11 -82.62 -19.94 -33.24
C ASP A 11 -82.87 -18.43 -33.41
N GLY A 12 -83.51 -17.81 -32.41
CA GLY A 12 -83.72 -16.36 -32.37
C GLY A 12 -82.43 -15.58 -32.14
N LEU A 13 -81.52 -16.10 -31.31
CA LEU A 13 -80.19 -15.54 -31.09
C LEU A 13 -79.29 -15.71 -32.31
N TRP A 14 -79.38 -16.86 -32.99
CA TRP A 14 -78.64 -17.14 -34.23
C TRP A 14 -79.08 -16.24 -35.39
N ASN A 15 -80.37 -16.00 -35.52
CA ASN A 15 -80.87 -15.08 -36.54
C ASN A 15 -80.49 -13.63 -36.21
N LYS A 16 -80.64 -13.17 -34.97
CA LYS A 16 -80.22 -11.81 -34.56
C LYS A 16 -78.73 -11.56 -34.76
N SER A 17 -77.87 -12.55 -34.48
CA SER A 17 -76.42 -12.45 -34.71
C SER A 17 -76.06 -12.43 -36.19
N LYS A 18 -76.76 -13.20 -37.04
CA LYS A 18 -76.62 -13.10 -38.51
C LYS A 18 -77.00 -11.72 -39.02
N THR A 19 -78.15 -11.17 -38.61
CA THR A 19 -78.58 -9.85 -39.08
C THR A 19 -77.62 -8.74 -38.64
N ALA A 20 -77.10 -8.83 -37.40
CA ALA A 20 -76.07 -7.92 -36.90
C ALA A 20 -74.76 -8.04 -37.70
N ALA A 21 -74.32 -9.26 -38.02
CA ALA A 21 -73.12 -9.48 -38.82
C ALA A 21 -73.26 -8.95 -40.25
N TYR A 22 -74.42 -9.14 -40.89
CA TYR A 22 -74.70 -8.60 -42.23
C TYR A 22 -74.79 -7.07 -42.24
N SER A 23 -75.37 -6.45 -41.22
CA SER A 23 -75.42 -5.00 -41.06
C SER A 23 -74.02 -4.40 -40.83
N LEU A 24 -73.20 -5.03 -39.99
CA LEU A 24 -71.81 -4.61 -39.78
C LEU A 24 -70.97 -4.79 -41.06
N TRP A 25 -71.27 -5.83 -41.84
CA TRP A 25 -70.63 -6.06 -43.13
C TRP A 25 -71.00 -4.97 -44.15
N SER A 26 -72.26 -4.55 -44.26
CA SER A 26 -72.67 -3.51 -45.20
C SER A 26 -72.10 -2.12 -44.89
N HIS A 27 -71.76 -1.84 -43.63
CA HIS A 27 -71.18 -0.56 -43.21
C HIS A 27 -69.64 -0.48 -43.24
N THR A 28 -68.95 -1.57 -43.60
CA THR A 28 -67.48 -1.60 -43.63
C THR A 28 -66.93 -1.46 -45.05
N THR A 29 -65.97 -0.55 -45.23
CA THR A 29 -65.29 -0.34 -46.53
C THR A 29 -64.31 -1.49 -46.82
N ARG A 30 -63.98 -1.71 -48.10
CA ARG A 30 -63.03 -2.75 -48.54
C ARG A 30 -61.67 -2.64 -47.83
N ARG A 31 -61.21 -1.43 -47.53
CA ARG A 31 -59.94 -1.18 -46.80
C ARG A 31 -60.00 -1.62 -45.34
N MET A 32 -61.12 -1.38 -44.66
CA MET A 32 -61.31 -1.82 -43.26
C MET A 32 -61.38 -3.35 -43.15
N ARG A 33 -61.98 -4.02 -44.14
CA ARG A 33 -62.01 -5.49 -44.17
C ARG A 33 -60.63 -6.10 -44.39
N ILE A 34 -59.82 -5.50 -45.27
CA ILE A 34 -58.42 -5.94 -45.48
C ILE A 34 -57.58 -5.71 -44.23
N ALA A 35 -57.70 -4.53 -43.59
CA ALA A 35 -56.98 -4.24 -42.35
C ALA A 35 -57.39 -5.18 -41.20
N GLY A 36 -58.69 -5.46 -41.05
CA GLY A 36 -59.18 -6.43 -40.07
C GLY A 36 -58.71 -7.85 -40.33
N ALA A 37 -58.68 -8.28 -41.60
CA ALA A 37 -58.16 -9.59 -41.99
C ALA A 37 -56.65 -9.72 -41.73
N LEU A 38 -55.86 -8.67 -42.01
CA LEU A 38 -54.44 -8.62 -41.68
C LEU A 38 -54.21 -8.67 -40.16
N PHE A 39 -55.00 -7.93 -39.39
CA PHE A 39 -54.88 -7.93 -37.94
C PHE A 39 -55.23 -9.30 -37.34
N ALA A 40 -56.30 -9.94 -37.83
CA ALA A 40 -56.65 -11.31 -37.44
C ALA A 40 -55.56 -12.31 -37.84
N PHE A 41 -54.98 -12.16 -39.04
CA PHE A 41 -53.86 -12.99 -39.50
C PHE A 41 -52.64 -12.85 -38.58
N PHE A 42 -52.26 -11.63 -38.17
CA PHE A 42 -51.15 -11.43 -37.22
C PHE A 42 -51.43 -12.04 -35.85
N ILE A 43 -52.67 -11.92 -35.33
CA ILE A 43 -53.05 -12.53 -34.06
C ILE A 43 -52.96 -14.07 -34.15
N ILE A 44 -53.47 -14.65 -35.24
CA ILE A 44 -53.45 -16.11 -35.44
C ILE A 44 -52.02 -16.60 -35.66
N ALA A 45 -51.21 -15.91 -36.45
CA ALA A 45 -49.81 -16.23 -36.66
C ALA A 45 -49.00 -16.14 -35.36
N PHE A 46 -49.29 -15.15 -34.51
CA PHE A 46 -48.67 -15.04 -33.19
C PHE A 46 -49.11 -16.19 -32.27
N TYR A 47 -50.41 -16.50 -32.22
CA TYR A 47 -50.93 -17.56 -31.36
C TYR A 47 -50.40 -18.95 -31.77
N LEU A 48 -50.29 -19.22 -33.08
CA LEU A 48 -49.77 -20.47 -33.63
C LEU A 48 -48.23 -20.59 -33.52
N SER A 49 -47.49 -19.49 -33.29
CA SER A 49 -46.03 -19.51 -33.12
C SER A 49 -45.56 -19.60 -31.66
N ILE A 50 -46.45 -19.41 -30.68
CA ILE A 50 -46.15 -19.61 -29.25
C ILE A 50 -45.64 -21.02 -28.92
N PRO A 51 -46.19 -22.12 -29.49
CA PRO A 51 -45.70 -23.48 -29.22
C PRO A 51 -44.29 -23.73 -29.78
N THR A 52 -43.97 -23.15 -30.93
CA THR A 52 -42.65 -23.26 -31.57
C THR A 52 -41.59 -22.49 -30.78
N ILE A 53 -41.90 -21.28 -30.30
CA ILE A 53 -40.96 -20.50 -29.46
C ILE A 53 -40.66 -21.20 -28.14
N ARG A 54 -41.65 -21.89 -27.54
CA ARG A 54 -41.47 -22.63 -26.28
C ARG A 54 -40.65 -23.91 -26.42
N THR A 55 -40.45 -24.41 -27.64
CA THR A 55 -39.73 -25.68 -27.91
C THR A 55 -38.36 -25.48 -28.53
N VAL A 56 -37.95 -24.24 -28.85
CA VAL A 56 -36.56 -23.94 -29.20
C VAL A 56 -35.71 -23.98 -27.94
N GLN A 57 -35.21 -25.17 -27.61
CA GLN A 57 -34.02 -25.30 -26.76
C GLN A 57 -32.84 -24.73 -27.55
N VAL A 58 -32.59 -23.43 -27.40
CA VAL A 58 -31.32 -22.84 -27.80
C VAL A 58 -30.26 -23.46 -26.88
N THR A 59 -29.58 -24.50 -27.33
CA THR A 59 -28.37 -25.01 -26.69
C THR A 59 -27.28 -23.97 -26.89
N VAL A 60 -27.28 -22.95 -26.02
CA VAL A 60 -26.15 -22.06 -25.85
C VAL A 60 -25.02 -22.92 -25.27
N PRO A 61 -23.85 -23.02 -25.92
CA PRO A 61 -22.73 -23.74 -25.35
C PRO A 61 -22.41 -23.11 -23.99
N LYS A 62 -22.60 -23.90 -22.93
CA LYS A 62 -22.21 -23.52 -21.58
C LYS A 62 -20.69 -23.65 -21.54
N VAL A 63 -20.00 -22.55 -21.82
CA VAL A 63 -18.56 -22.45 -21.59
C VAL A 63 -18.38 -22.41 -20.08
N SER A 64 -18.05 -23.55 -19.47
CA SER A 64 -17.47 -23.57 -18.13
C SER A 64 -15.98 -23.32 -18.26
N LEU A 65 -15.55 -22.13 -17.83
CA LEU A 65 -14.14 -21.90 -17.54
C LEU A 65 -13.85 -22.61 -16.21
N ASP A 66 -13.29 -23.81 -16.30
CA ASP A 66 -12.56 -24.39 -15.18
C ASP A 66 -11.27 -23.57 -15.04
N TYR A 67 -11.38 -22.45 -14.34
CA TYR A 67 -10.19 -21.81 -13.79
C TYR A 67 -9.56 -22.88 -12.90
N ALA A 68 -8.36 -23.35 -13.27
CA ALA A 68 -7.49 -23.94 -12.27
C ALA A 68 -7.53 -22.97 -11.07
N GLU A 69 -7.87 -23.49 -9.88
CA GLU A 69 -7.87 -22.72 -8.62
C GLU A 69 -6.84 -21.60 -8.72
N PRO A 70 -7.24 -20.32 -8.64
CA PRO A 70 -6.31 -19.23 -8.85
C PRO A 70 -5.12 -19.53 -7.97
N VAL A 71 -3.93 -19.64 -8.57
CA VAL A 71 -2.68 -19.89 -7.83
C VAL A 71 -2.69 -18.88 -6.71
N ARG A 72 -3.00 -19.33 -5.48
CA ARG A 72 -3.19 -18.42 -4.36
C ARG A 72 -1.89 -17.63 -4.27
N SER A 73 -2.02 -16.31 -4.29
CA SER A 73 -0.87 -15.43 -4.14
C SER A 73 -0.03 -15.92 -2.96
N PRO A 74 1.29 -16.08 -3.11
CA PRO A 74 2.14 -16.50 -1.99
C PRO A 74 2.19 -15.44 -0.88
N TYR A 75 1.67 -14.23 -1.14
CA TYR A 75 1.64 -13.12 -0.21
C TYR A 75 0.31 -13.04 0.54
N ASN A 76 0.41 -12.64 1.80
CA ASN A 76 -0.72 -12.42 2.68
C ASN A 76 -1.41 -11.08 2.37
N GLU A 77 -2.67 -11.14 1.95
CA GLU A 77 -3.47 -9.94 1.63
C GLU A 77 -3.77 -9.06 2.84
N SER A 78 -3.63 -9.61 4.05
CA SER A 78 -3.84 -8.85 5.28
C SER A 78 -2.65 -7.96 5.67
N LYS A 79 -1.51 -8.03 4.97
CA LYS A 79 -0.27 -7.33 5.32
C LYS A 79 0.27 -6.52 4.14
N VAL A 80 0.34 -5.21 4.30
CA VAL A 80 0.78 -4.30 3.25
C VAL A 80 1.78 -3.26 3.77
N ALA A 81 2.87 -3.09 3.05
CA ALA A 81 3.81 -2.00 3.22
C ALA A 81 3.56 -0.91 2.17
N LEU A 82 3.43 0.34 2.60
CA LEU A 82 2.99 1.47 1.79
C LEU A 82 4.06 2.57 1.77
N LEU A 83 4.50 2.89 0.56
CA LEU A 83 5.31 4.08 0.27
C LEU A 83 4.51 5.04 -0.59
N ILE A 84 4.44 6.30 -0.17
CA ILE A 84 3.76 7.37 -0.90
C ILE A 84 4.80 8.43 -1.29
N GLU A 85 5.07 8.61 -2.58
CA GLU A 85 5.99 9.63 -3.07
C GLU A 85 5.58 10.18 -4.44
N ASN A 86 5.38 11.49 -4.51
CA ASN A 86 4.96 12.20 -5.71
C ASN A 86 6.12 12.69 -6.58
N ARG A 87 7.33 12.77 -6.04
CA ARG A 87 8.52 13.26 -6.73
C ARG A 87 9.25 12.11 -7.41
N GLU A 88 9.76 12.35 -8.60
CA GLU A 88 10.77 11.46 -9.18
C GLU A 88 12.03 11.54 -8.31
N ASN A 89 12.39 10.43 -7.68
CA ASN A 89 13.57 10.34 -6.84
C ASN A 89 14.36 9.06 -7.17
N PRO A 90 15.67 9.17 -7.50
CA PRO A 90 16.51 8.01 -7.81
C PRO A 90 16.53 6.93 -6.73
N ILE A 91 16.22 7.29 -5.47
CA ILE A 91 16.22 6.34 -4.35
C ILE A 91 15.01 5.40 -4.34
N LEU A 92 13.95 5.67 -5.11
CA LEU A 92 12.68 4.95 -4.98
C LEU A 92 12.81 3.45 -5.28
N ALA A 93 13.46 3.11 -6.39
CA ALA A 93 13.67 1.72 -6.76
C ALA A 93 14.56 0.97 -5.75
N PRO A 94 15.78 1.45 -5.40
CA PRO A 94 16.62 0.75 -4.44
C PRO A 94 15.97 0.69 -3.05
N LEU A 95 15.30 1.75 -2.59
CA LEU A 95 14.64 1.77 -1.27
C LEU A 95 13.51 0.74 -1.20
N MET A 96 12.65 0.71 -2.23
CA MET A 96 11.56 -0.26 -2.31
C MET A 96 12.09 -1.71 -2.30
N LEU A 97 13.14 -1.97 -3.09
CA LEU A 97 13.77 -3.30 -3.15
C LEU A 97 14.44 -3.69 -1.84
N HIS A 98 15.07 -2.73 -1.15
CA HIS A 98 15.63 -2.95 0.18
C HIS A 98 14.56 -3.38 1.19
N PHE A 99 13.48 -2.61 1.31
CA PHE A 99 12.38 -2.98 2.20
C PHE A 99 11.79 -4.34 1.84
N MET A 100 11.62 -4.68 0.56
CA MET A 100 11.16 -6.00 0.12
C MET A 100 12.07 -7.17 0.52
N SER A 101 13.35 -6.89 0.77
CA SER A 101 14.35 -7.88 1.17
C SER A 101 14.42 -8.09 2.68
N VAL A 102 14.10 -7.06 3.47
CA VAL A 102 14.17 -7.09 4.94
C VAL A 102 12.82 -7.41 5.58
N VAL A 103 11.73 -6.87 5.03
CA VAL A 103 10.37 -7.14 5.53
C VAL A 103 10.03 -8.62 5.27
N PRO A 104 9.31 -9.30 6.20
CA PRO A 104 8.97 -10.71 6.04
C PRO A 104 8.33 -11.02 4.67
N PRO A 105 8.68 -12.16 4.06
CA PRO A 105 8.43 -12.42 2.64
C PRO A 105 6.94 -12.51 2.27
N ASP A 106 6.06 -12.70 3.25
CA ASP A 106 4.61 -12.76 3.08
C ASP A 106 3.95 -11.38 2.90
N TRP A 107 4.66 -10.27 3.15
CA TRP A 107 4.12 -8.92 2.98
C TRP A 107 4.02 -8.50 1.52
N ARG A 108 2.90 -7.86 1.17
CA ARG A 108 2.75 -7.13 -0.09
C ARG A 108 3.23 -5.70 0.06
N PHE A 109 3.59 -5.09 -1.06
CA PHE A 109 4.02 -3.71 -1.14
C PHE A 109 3.09 -2.93 -2.06
N ARG A 110 2.88 -1.67 -1.71
CA ARG A 110 2.17 -0.71 -2.54
C ARG A 110 2.95 0.58 -2.61
N PHE A 111 3.17 1.03 -3.83
CA PHE A 111 3.71 2.34 -4.12
C PHE A 111 2.60 3.23 -4.68
N MET A 112 2.38 4.38 -4.05
CA MET A 112 1.44 5.39 -4.54
C MET A 112 2.20 6.66 -4.93
N GLY A 113 2.12 7.07 -6.19
CA GLY A 113 2.81 8.26 -6.67
C GLY A 113 2.08 9.02 -7.77
N SER A 114 2.71 10.10 -8.24
CA SER A 114 2.32 10.82 -9.44
C SER A 114 2.58 9.99 -10.70
N GLN A 115 2.11 10.43 -11.87
CA GLN A 115 2.39 9.72 -13.12
C GLN A 115 3.89 9.69 -13.43
N GLU A 116 4.58 10.78 -13.08
CA GLU A 116 6.01 11.00 -13.19
C GLU A 116 6.77 10.03 -12.28
N SER A 117 6.44 10.02 -10.99
CA SER A 117 7.08 9.18 -9.97
C SER A 117 6.86 7.68 -10.23
N VAL A 118 5.65 7.26 -10.58
CA VAL A 118 5.34 5.87 -10.97
C VAL A 118 6.10 5.47 -12.23
N ARG A 119 6.18 6.36 -13.22
CA ARG A 119 6.97 6.09 -14.44
C ARG A 119 8.46 5.93 -14.10
N HIS A 120 8.97 6.75 -13.18
CA HIS A 120 10.36 6.71 -12.75
C HIS A 120 10.71 5.36 -12.09
N ILE A 121 9.98 4.95 -11.04
CA ILE A 121 10.26 3.69 -10.34
C ILE A 121 10.10 2.46 -11.27
N ASN A 122 9.15 2.52 -12.22
CA ASN A 122 8.88 1.45 -13.18
C ASN A 122 9.98 1.27 -14.25
N GLN A 123 10.94 2.19 -14.36
CA GLN A 123 12.10 2.01 -15.26
C GLN A 123 12.97 0.82 -14.81
N SER A 124 13.04 0.57 -13.50
CA SER A 124 13.81 -0.54 -12.94
C SER A 124 13.22 -1.90 -13.36
N MET A 125 14.06 -2.75 -13.93
CA MET A 125 13.66 -4.13 -14.27
C MET A 125 13.30 -4.93 -13.02
N ALA A 126 14.06 -4.78 -11.94
CA ALA A 126 13.80 -5.47 -10.68
C ALA A 126 12.42 -5.09 -10.10
N ILE A 127 12.03 -3.82 -10.19
CA ILE A 127 10.69 -3.36 -9.77
C ILE A 127 9.61 -4.03 -10.63
N ARG A 128 9.78 -4.06 -11.95
CA ARG A 128 8.83 -4.72 -12.87
C ARG A 128 8.66 -6.20 -12.57
N GLU A 129 9.74 -6.90 -12.22
CA GLU A 129 9.66 -8.31 -11.80
C GLU A 129 8.86 -8.47 -10.50
N GLN A 130 9.02 -7.58 -9.51
CA GLN A 130 8.22 -7.61 -8.28
C GLN A 130 6.73 -7.32 -8.53
N VAL A 131 6.42 -6.44 -9.51
CA VAL A 131 5.05 -6.19 -9.97
C VAL A 131 4.48 -7.43 -10.66
N ASN A 132 5.22 -8.02 -11.60
CA ASN A 132 4.82 -9.24 -12.30
C ASN A 132 4.62 -10.42 -11.35
N ALA A 133 5.43 -10.50 -10.30
CA ALA A 133 5.31 -11.50 -9.25
C ALA A 133 4.10 -11.27 -8.33
N GLY A 134 3.43 -10.11 -8.40
CA GLY A 134 2.31 -9.73 -7.53
C GLY A 134 2.72 -9.24 -6.14
N LYS A 135 4.03 -9.05 -5.88
CA LYS A 135 4.55 -8.56 -4.60
C LYS A 135 4.36 -7.05 -4.47
N LEU A 136 4.48 -6.31 -5.56
CA LEU A 136 4.38 -4.85 -5.61
C LEU A 136 3.21 -4.39 -6.47
N ASP A 137 2.38 -3.50 -5.93
CA ASP A 137 1.40 -2.75 -6.70
C ASP A 137 1.88 -1.31 -6.91
N LEU A 138 1.97 -0.87 -8.17
CA LEU A 138 2.19 0.52 -8.53
C LEU A 138 0.83 1.18 -8.80
N THR A 139 0.43 2.14 -7.98
CA THR A 139 -0.83 2.86 -8.13
C THR A 139 -0.62 4.37 -8.10
N TYR A 140 -1.63 5.09 -8.59
CA TYR A 140 -1.56 6.55 -8.69
C TYR A 140 -2.25 7.19 -7.48
N ILE A 141 -1.68 8.32 -7.04
CA ILE A 141 -2.40 9.22 -6.15
C ILE A 141 -3.56 9.85 -6.95
N PRO A 142 -4.81 9.84 -6.43
CA PRO A 142 -5.93 10.49 -7.09
C PRO A 142 -5.65 11.95 -7.44
N SER A 143 -6.07 12.41 -8.62
CA SER A 143 -5.79 13.76 -9.12
C SER A 143 -6.40 14.89 -8.27
N ASN A 144 -7.35 14.57 -7.40
CA ASN A 144 -7.97 15.50 -6.45
C ASN A 144 -7.25 15.56 -5.10
N MET A 145 -6.15 14.82 -4.91
CA MET A 145 -5.35 14.81 -3.69
C MET A 145 -3.92 15.23 -4.00
N SER A 146 -3.25 15.80 -3.00
CA SER A 146 -1.82 16.08 -3.04
C SER A 146 -1.18 15.46 -1.80
N THR A 147 0.10 15.14 -1.92
CA THR A 147 0.97 14.71 -0.81
C THR A 147 2.21 15.59 -0.70
N ALA A 148 2.17 16.78 -1.32
CA ALA A 148 3.25 17.75 -1.25
C ALA A 148 3.25 18.44 0.12
N GLY A 149 4.23 18.09 0.96
CA GLY A 149 4.43 18.67 2.27
C GLY A 149 3.62 18.00 3.39
N GLN A 150 3.96 18.35 4.63
CA GLN A 150 3.50 17.69 5.86
C GLN A 150 1.97 17.70 6.05
N GLU A 151 1.31 18.82 5.77
CA GLU A 151 -0.15 18.91 5.93
C GLU A 151 -0.87 18.08 4.87
N MET A 152 -0.38 18.06 3.63
CA MET A 152 -1.01 17.31 2.54
C MET A 152 -0.88 15.81 2.74
N ILE A 153 0.30 15.32 3.18
CA ILE A 153 0.43 13.91 3.57
C ILE A 153 -0.46 13.58 4.77
N SER A 154 -0.62 14.51 5.72
CA SER A 154 -1.50 14.30 6.86
C SER A 154 -2.96 14.15 6.46
N ARG A 155 -3.46 14.99 5.53
CA ARG A 155 -4.80 14.84 4.95
C ARG A 155 -4.98 13.52 4.23
N PHE A 156 -3.97 13.09 3.47
CA PHE A 156 -4.00 11.84 2.73
C PHE A 156 -4.10 10.63 3.67
N LEU A 157 -3.25 10.59 4.70
CA LEU A 157 -3.18 9.50 5.66
C LEU A 157 -4.30 9.52 6.70
N THR A 158 -5.08 10.61 6.82
CA THR A 158 -6.36 10.64 7.56
C THR A 158 -7.59 10.50 6.67
N ASN A 159 -7.45 10.02 5.44
CA ASN A 159 -8.59 9.81 4.55
C ASN A 159 -9.14 8.38 4.68
N LEU A 160 -10.41 8.25 5.05
CA LEU A 160 -11.08 6.95 5.22
C LEU A 160 -11.04 6.08 3.95
N TRP A 161 -11.11 6.69 2.75
CA TRP A 161 -11.04 5.98 1.47
C TRP A 161 -9.76 5.16 1.32
N LEU A 162 -8.64 5.65 1.83
CA LEU A 162 -7.37 4.93 1.77
C LEU A 162 -7.51 3.56 2.47
N TYR A 163 -8.10 3.52 3.65
CA TYR A 163 -8.19 2.33 4.47
C TYR A 163 -9.36 1.40 4.06
N GLU A 164 -10.52 1.96 3.74
CA GLU A 164 -11.72 1.18 3.39
C GLU A 164 -11.80 0.74 1.93
N THR A 165 -11.10 1.41 1.03
CA THR A 165 -11.18 1.11 -0.42
C THR A 165 -9.85 0.64 -0.96
N VAL A 166 -8.77 1.38 -0.71
CA VAL A 166 -7.47 1.07 -1.34
C VAL A 166 -6.77 -0.08 -0.62
N LEU A 167 -6.76 -0.06 0.71
CA LEU A 167 -5.98 -1.01 1.51
C LEU A 167 -6.74 -2.29 1.87
N GLN A 168 -8.05 -2.40 1.64
CA GLN A 168 -8.77 -3.65 1.89
C GLN A 168 -8.16 -4.84 1.10
N PRO A 169 -8.06 -6.05 1.69
CA PRO A 169 -8.47 -6.46 3.04
C PRO A 169 -7.34 -6.39 4.09
N ALA A 170 -6.36 -5.48 3.92
CA ALA A 170 -5.23 -5.36 4.84
C ALA A 170 -5.68 -5.05 6.27
N GLU A 171 -5.09 -5.77 7.23
CA GLU A 171 -5.23 -5.52 8.66
C GLU A 171 -4.00 -4.79 9.21
N TRP A 172 -2.82 -5.10 8.67
CA TRP A 172 -1.55 -4.51 9.08
C TRP A 172 -0.95 -3.67 7.96
N LEU A 173 -0.63 -2.44 8.30
CA LEU A 173 -0.06 -1.44 7.41
C LEU A 173 1.29 -0.98 7.95
N LEU A 174 2.38 -1.29 7.25
CA LEU A 174 3.67 -0.65 7.44
C LEU A 174 3.72 0.60 6.56
N VAL A 175 3.78 1.79 7.15
CA VAL A 175 4.06 3.03 6.42
C VAL A 175 5.55 3.33 6.55
N PHE A 176 6.20 3.60 5.42
CA PHE A 176 7.59 4.03 5.38
C PHE A 176 7.75 5.16 4.37
N GLN A 177 8.59 6.14 4.69
CA GLN A 177 8.90 7.30 3.85
C GLN A 177 10.29 7.17 3.23
N THR A 178 10.60 8.04 2.27
CA THR A 178 11.91 8.03 1.56
C THR A 178 13.10 8.25 2.48
N ASP A 179 12.85 8.80 3.67
CA ASP A 179 13.82 9.09 4.72
C ASP A 179 13.71 8.11 5.90
N SER A 180 13.26 6.88 5.64
CA SER A 180 13.25 5.78 6.62
C SER A 180 13.86 4.51 6.06
N ILE A 181 14.43 3.68 6.95
CA ILE A 181 15.09 2.43 6.60
C ILE A 181 14.81 1.36 7.66
N LEU A 182 14.79 0.09 7.25
CA LEU A 182 14.91 -1.06 8.15
C LEU A 182 16.32 -1.63 8.05
N CYS A 183 16.91 -2.07 9.16
CA CYS A 183 18.29 -2.53 9.21
C CYS A 183 18.34 -4.05 9.01
N SER A 184 19.04 -4.54 7.98
CA SER A 184 19.12 -5.98 7.69
C SER A 184 19.82 -6.77 8.79
N ASN A 185 20.68 -6.10 9.56
CA ASN A 185 21.41 -6.69 10.69
C ASN A 185 20.61 -6.64 12.01
N SER A 186 19.37 -6.14 11.97
CA SER A 186 18.50 -6.15 13.13
C SER A 186 18.08 -7.58 13.47
N ARG A 187 18.01 -7.86 14.76
CA ARG A 187 17.52 -9.14 15.28
C ARG A 187 16.01 -9.19 15.43
N GLN A 188 15.35 -8.05 15.24
CA GLN A 188 13.92 -7.89 15.45
C GLN A 188 13.17 -8.13 14.15
N ASN A 189 12.01 -8.77 14.23
CA ASN A 189 11.16 -9.01 13.08
C ASN A 189 9.98 -8.04 13.08
N LEU A 190 9.60 -7.54 11.90
CA LEU A 190 8.42 -6.69 11.78
C LEU A 190 7.15 -7.36 12.34
N ASN A 191 7.04 -8.69 12.20
CA ASN A 191 5.89 -9.43 12.69
C ASN A 191 5.78 -9.43 14.23
N ASP A 192 6.85 -9.13 14.95
CA ASP A 192 6.86 -9.07 16.43
C ASP A 192 6.00 -7.91 16.97
N TYR A 193 5.65 -6.95 16.10
CA TYR A 193 4.89 -5.76 16.46
C TYR A 193 3.41 -5.81 16.04
N LEU A 194 2.94 -6.90 15.41
CA LEU A 194 1.58 -7.00 14.86
C LEU A 194 0.46 -6.98 15.90
N ASP A 195 0.80 -7.19 17.17
CA ASP A 195 -0.13 -7.09 18.28
C ASP A 195 -0.53 -5.64 18.62
N PHE A 196 0.23 -4.66 18.14
CA PHE A 196 -0.02 -3.25 18.41
C PHE A 196 -0.90 -2.59 17.34
N ASP A 197 -1.71 -1.63 17.77
CA ASP A 197 -2.50 -0.75 16.92
C ASP A 197 -1.66 0.33 16.25
N TRP A 198 -0.59 0.76 16.93
CA TRP A 198 0.35 1.77 16.47
C TRP A 198 1.72 1.55 17.10
N VAL A 199 2.76 1.57 16.25
CA VAL A 199 4.17 1.63 16.65
C VAL A 199 4.89 2.59 15.70
N GLY A 200 5.74 3.46 16.24
CA GLY A 200 6.59 4.39 15.50
C GLY A 200 7.67 4.95 16.42
N ALA A 201 8.64 5.69 15.89
CA ALA A 201 9.73 6.25 16.71
C ALA A 201 9.15 7.18 17.80
N PRO A 202 9.44 6.97 19.09
CA PRO A 202 8.68 7.62 20.15
C PRO A 202 9.06 9.11 20.29
N TRP A 203 8.06 9.98 20.48
CA TRP A 203 8.29 11.39 20.85
C TRP A 203 8.81 11.54 22.28
N ASN A 204 8.40 10.62 23.16
CA ASN A 204 8.84 10.54 24.56
C ASN A 204 9.16 9.06 24.91
N PRO A 205 10.40 8.72 25.33
CA PRO A 205 10.81 7.39 25.78
C PRO A 205 9.97 6.80 26.92
N GLU A 206 9.41 7.67 27.76
CA GLU A 206 8.55 7.30 28.90
C GLU A 206 7.06 7.39 28.56
N GLY A 207 6.74 7.71 27.30
CA GLY A 207 5.38 7.83 26.81
C GLY A 207 4.61 6.50 26.89
N LYS A 208 3.33 6.58 27.25
CA LYS A 208 2.44 5.40 27.26
C LYS A 208 2.12 4.89 25.86
N PHE A 209 2.10 5.80 24.88
CA PHE A 209 1.84 5.54 23.48
C PHE A 209 2.38 6.70 22.62
N GLY A 210 2.35 6.52 21.30
CA GLY A 210 2.70 7.53 20.32
C GLY A 210 4.01 7.25 19.60
N GLY A 211 4.31 8.13 18.65
CA GLY A 211 5.52 8.07 17.84
C GLY A 211 5.28 8.47 16.39
N ASN A 212 6.35 8.85 15.72
CA ASN A 212 6.34 9.42 14.39
C ASN A 212 5.75 8.46 13.33
N GLY A 213 5.07 9.05 12.35
CA GLY A 213 4.41 8.31 11.28
C GLY A 213 5.33 7.85 10.13
N GLY A 214 6.53 8.43 10.02
CA GLY A 214 7.42 8.25 8.85
C GLY A 214 8.02 6.86 8.70
N LEU A 215 8.19 6.13 9.80
CA LEU A 215 8.35 4.68 9.84
C LEU A 215 7.42 4.18 10.93
N SER A 216 6.31 3.54 10.55
CA SER A 216 5.28 3.13 11.52
C SER A 216 4.51 1.89 11.10
N LEU A 217 4.17 1.06 12.07
CA LEU A 217 3.23 -0.05 11.92
C LEU A 217 1.88 0.34 12.49
N ARG A 218 0.82 0.10 11.71
CA ARG A 218 -0.54 0.57 12.00
C ARG A 218 -1.55 -0.55 11.80
N ARG A 219 -2.55 -0.66 12.70
CA ARG A 219 -3.71 -1.54 12.51
C ARG A 219 -4.81 -0.82 11.73
N VAL A 220 -5.14 -1.34 10.56
CA VAL A 220 -6.09 -0.75 9.61
C VAL A 220 -7.50 -0.72 10.18
N SER A 221 -7.98 -1.83 10.77
CA SER A 221 -9.32 -1.89 11.38
C SER A 221 -9.51 -0.84 12.47
N SER A 222 -8.52 -0.67 13.36
CA SER A 222 -8.52 0.35 14.41
C SER A 222 -8.58 1.78 13.86
N ILE A 223 -7.86 2.07 12.77
CA ILE A 223 -7.90 3.39 12.11
C ILE A 223 -9.26 3.63 11.45
N ILE A 224 -9.83 2.63 10.76
CA ILE A 224 -11.15 2.74 10.13
C ILE A 224 -12.22 3.13 11.16
N GLU A 225 -12.23 2.50 12.33
CA GLU A 225 -13.17 2.85 13.39
C GLU A 225 -13.07 4.33 13.79
N ILE A 226 -11.85 4.85 13.98
CA ILE A 226 -11.65 6.26 14.32
C ILE A 226 -12.11 7.19 13.20
N LEU A 227 -11.74 6.89 11.95
CA LEU A 227 -12.03 7.75 10.81
C LEU A 227 -13.50 7.74 10.38
N ARG A 228 -14.29 6.73 10.80
CA ARG A 228 -15.75 6.73 10.65
C ARG A 228 -16.44 7.68 11.61
N ASP A 229 -15.91 7.79 12.84
CA ASP A 229 -16.53 8.58 13.90
C ASP A 229 -15.98 10.00 14.00
N GLN A 230 -14.75 10.23 13.53
CA GLN A 230 -14.02 11.48 13.69
C GLN A 230 -13.28 11.89 12.42
N VAL A 231 -13.21 13.20 12.19
CA VAL A 231 -12.50 13.80 11.05
C VAL A 231 -11.40 14.71 11.57
N ARG A 232 -10.18 14.56 11.04
CA ARG A 232 -9.09 15.49 11.36
C ARG A 232 -9.38 16.86 10.75
N VAL A 233 -9.16 17.91 11.52
CA VAL A 233 -9.29 19.29 11.03
C VAL A 233 -8.08 19.63 10.17
N ASP A 234 -8.32 20.17 8.98
CA ASP A 234 -7.28 20.66 8.08
C ASP A 234 -6.38 21.72 8.75
N GLY A 235 -5.07 21.58 8.62
CA GLY A 235 -4.06 22.49 9.21
C GLY A 235 -3.91 22.37 10.73
N SER A 236 -4.50 21.34 11.34
CA SER A 236 -4.32 21.03 12.76
C SER A 236 -3.01 20.26 13.01
N GLN A 237 -2.96 19.44 14.05
CA GLN A 237 -1.79 18.60 14.32
C GLN A 237 -1.51 17.62 13.17
N PRO A 238 -0.25 17.16 13.03
CA PRO A 238 0.11 16.11 12.09
C PRO A 238 -0.69 14.82 12.29
N GLU A 239 -0.76 14.01 11.23
CA GLU A 239 -1.59 12.79 11.21
C GLU A 239 -1.21 11.79 12.30
N ASP A 240 0.09 11.59 12.51
CA ASP A 240 0.62 10.63 13.46
C ASP A 240 0.22 11.00 14.90
N VAL A 241 0.36 12.27 15.27
CA VAL A 241 -0.15 12.83 16.54
C VAL A 241 -1.65 12.63 16.64
N TRP A 242 -2.40 12.98 15.59
CA TRP A 242 -3.87 12.91 15.60
C TRP A 242 -4.40 11.47 15.77
N LEU A 243 -3.83 10.52 15.00
CA LEU A 243 -4.21 9.11 15.00
C LEU A 243 -3.75 8.42 16.28
N ALA A 244 -2.49 8.58 16.68
CA ALA A 244 -1.95 7.91 17.85
C ALA A 244 -2.66 8.34 19.14
N GLU A 245 -3.01 9.62 19.27
CA GLU A 245 -3.82 10.12 20.40
C GLU A 245 -5.19 9.42 20.47
N ARG A 246 -5.90 9.34 19.34
CA ARG A 246 -7.24 8.72 19.29
C ARG A 246 -7.20 7.21 19.48
N LEU A 247 -6.22 6.55 18.89
CA LEU A 247 -5.97 5.12 19.11
C LEU A 247 -5.68 4.86 20.58
N GLY A 248 -4.84 5.67 21.22
CA GLY A 248 -4.50 5.52 22.65
C GLY A 248 -5.68 5.66 23.61
N HIS A 249 -6.75 6.34 23.21
CA HIS A 249 -7.97 6.50 24.00
C HIS A 249 -9.09 5.51 23.64
N ARG A 250 -8.91 4.67 22.62
CA ARG A 250 -9.91 3.67 22.21
C ARG A 250 -9.98 2.51 23.24
N PRO A 251 -11.19 2.04 23.60
CA PRO A 251 -11.33 0.88 24.46
C PRO A 251 -10.65 -0.37 23.89
N GLY A 252 -9.80 -1.02 24.69
CA GLY A 252 -9.08 -2.23 24.27
C GLY A 252 -7.89 -1.98 23.34
N ALA A 253 -7.50 -0.72 23.12
CA ALA A 253 -6.35 -0.39 22.28
C ALA A 253 -5.04 -0.97 22.83
N LYS A 254 -4.22 -1.51 21.95
CA LYS A 254 -2.88 -2.01 22.25
C LYS A 254 -1.85 -1.09 21.62
N MET A 255 -1.41 -0.09 22.36
CA MET A 255 -0.39 0.84 21.87
C MET A 255 1.00 0.41 22.32
N ALA A 256 2.01 0.56 21.47
CA ALA A 256 3.40 0.43 21.92
C ALA A 256 3.77 1.62 22.81
N ASN A 257 4.34 1.32 23.98
CA ASN A 257 4.91 2.34 24.85
C ASN A 257 6.29 2.79 24.34
N GLY A 258 6.85 3.84 24.93
CA GLY A 258 8.15 4.37 24.51
C GLY A 258 9.27 3.34 24.53
N THR A 259 9.29 2.41 25.49
CA THR A 259 10.31 1.34 25.54
C THR A 259 10.23 0.40 24.34
N ILE A 260 9.03 -0.04 23.95
CA ILE A 260 8.84 -0.89 22.75
C ILE A 260 9.08 -0.08 21.47
N SER A 261 8.60 1.15 21.41
CA SER A 261 8.79 2.03 20.26
C SER A 261 10.28 2.33 19.98
N LEU A 262 11.11 2.42 21.03
CA LEU A 262 12.57 2.53 20.87
C LEU A 262 13.19 1.28 20.25
N THR A 263 12.61 0.09 20.43
CA THR A 263 13.16 -1.08 19.74
C THR A 263 12.74 -1.11 18.26
N PHE A 264 11.61 -0.47 17.92
CA PHE A 264 11.09 -0.41 16.55
C PHE A 264 11.83 0.58 15.65
N SER A 265 11.95 1.85 16.07
CA SER A 265 12.57 2.88 15.21
C SER A 265 13.33 3.93 16.02
N GLY A 266 14.57 4.18 15.62
CA GLY A 266 15.38 5.31 16.11
C GLY A 266 15.13 6.59 15.30
N GLU A 267 14.99 7.72 15.99
CA GLU A 267 14.88 9.05 15.38
C GLU A 267 15.40 10.16 16.32
N MET A 268 14.63 10.48 17.36
CA MET A 268 14.97 11.55 18.31
C MET A 268 15.71 11.03 19.54
N HIS A 269 15.34 9.83 20.00
CA HIS A 269 15.82 9.26 21.25
C HIS A 269 16.54 7.93 21.02
N SER A 270 17.58 7.68 21.81
CA SER A 270 18.27 6.41 21.85
C SER A 270 17.64 5.47 22.87
N GLY A 271 17.57 4.19 22.51
CA GLY A 271 17.04 3.13 23.36
C GLY A 271 18.08 2.51 24.30
N ASN A 272 17.69 1.37 24.88
CA ASN A 272 18.61 0.57 25.67
C ASN A 272 19.77 0.12 24.79
N LYS A 273 20.97 0.15 25.39
CA LYS A 273 22.18 -0.33 24.75
C LYS A 273 22.25 -1.85 24.84
N GLU A 274 22.75 -2.49 23.80
CA GLU A 274 22.92 -3.93 23.77
C GLU A 274 23.90 -4.39 24.85
N LYS A 275 23.53 -5.50 25.49
CA LYS A 275 24.32 -6.13 26.55
C LYS A 275 24.57 -7.58 26.18
N ILE A 276 25.84 -7.91 26.03
CA ILE A 276 26.25 -9.27 25.67
C ILE A 276 26.62 -9.99 26.96
N ASP A 277 25.85 -11.02 27.31
CA ASP A 277 26.20 -11.88 28.44
C ASP A 277 27.38 -12.77 28.06
N LYS A 278 28.58 -12.31 28.39
CA LYS A 278 29.86 -13.01 28.14
C LYS A 278 29.93 -14.38 28.82
N ALA A 279 29.11 -14.64 29.86
CA ALA A 279 29.07 -15.94 30.54
C ALA A 279 28.19 -16.96 29.81
N LEU A 280 27.11 -16.54 29.14
CA LEU A 280 26.33 -17.41 28.25
C LEU A 280 27.09 -17.69 26.95
N ALA A 281 27.71 -16.66 26.38
CA ALA A 281 28.40 -16.74 25.10
C ALA A 281 29.69 -17.59 25.11
N ALA A 282 30.20 -17.96 26.30
CA ALA A 282 31.38 -18.80 26.48
C ALA A 282 31.07 -20.32 26.60
N LYS A 283 29.80 -20.75 26.49
CA LYS A 283 29.42 -22.16 26.64
C LYS A 283 29.78 -23.00 25.39
N PRO A 284 30.54 -24.09 25.51
CA PRO A 284 31.10 -24.83 24.37
C PRO A 284 30.11 -25.68 23.56
N ASN A 285 28.88 -25.91 24.05
CA ASN A 285 27.86 -26.70 23.34
C ASN A 285 26.76 -25.83 22.70
N GLY A 286 26.82 -24.50 22.88
CA GLY A 286 25.71 -23.62 22.55
C GLY A 286 25.83 -22.87 21.22
N THR A 287 26.98 -22.84 20.54
CA THR A 287 27.19 -21.82 19.50
C THR A 287 26.17 -21.90 18.35
N LEU A 288 25.90 -23.07 17.75
CA LEU A 288 24.97 -23.17 16.62
C LEU A 288 23.49 -23.02 17.02
N GLU A 289 23.04 -23.70 18.08
CA GLU A 289 21.65 -23.65 18.56
C GLU A 289 21.32 -22.29 19.20
N ALA A 290 22.27 -21.68 19.92
CA ALA A 290 22.10 -20.34 20.50
C ALA A 290 22.12 -19.25 19.40
N ILE A 291 22.90 -19.43 18.33
CA ILE A 291 22.82 -18.57 17.13
C ILE A 291 21.43 -18.69 16.49
N GLU A 292 20.91 -19.90 16.33
CA GLU A 292 19.58 -20.17 15.77
C GLU A 292 18.46 -19.57 16.62
N HIS A 293 18.64 -19.52 17.94
CA HIS A 293 17.71 -18.89 18.89
C HIS A 293 17.94 -17.40 19.14
N GLY A 294 18.87 -16.76 18.41
CA GLY A 294 19.07 -15.33 18.52
C GLY A 294 19.77 -14.91 19.84
N GLU A 295 20.71 -15.69 20.34
CA GLU A 295 21.65 -15.28 21.40
C GLU A 295 22.92 -14.63 20.80
N TYR A 296 23.65 -13.84 21.58
CA TYR A 296 24.90 -13.20 21.13
C TYR A 296 26.09 -14.17 21.15
N VAL A 297 26.94 -14.10 20.12
CA VAL A 297 28.18 -14.88 20.03
C VAL A 297 29.36 -14.02 20.43
N SER A 298 30.04 -14.39 21.51
CA SER A 298 31.21 -13.66 21.98
C SER A 298 32.33 -13.72 20.94
N GLY A 299 32.99 -12.58 20.73
CA GLY A 299 34.02 -12.38 19.72
C GLY A 299 33.49 -12.04 18.31
N LEU A 300 32.25 -12.43 17.98
CA LEU A 300 31.61 -12.05 16.72
C LEU A 300 30.68 -10.84 16.88
N ASP A 301 29.87 -10.83 17.93
CA ASP A 301 28.89 -9.77 18.20
C ASP A 301 29.40 -8.70 19.17
N ASP A 302 30.62 -8.82 19.70
CA ASP A 302 31.19 -7.91 20.71
C ASP A 302 31.14 -6.42 20.29
N TRP A 303 31.14 -6.14 18.98
CA TRP A 303 31.03 -4.79 18.42
C TRP A 303 29.66 -4.13 18.63
N ARG A 304 28.64 -4.91 19.02
CA ARG A 304 27.28 -4.44 19.36
C ARG A 304 27.18 -3.93 20.80
N GLU A 305 28.02 -4.42 21.70
CA GLU A 305 27.94 -4.10 23.13
C GLU A 305 28.01 -2.57 23.36
N GLY A 306 27.09 -2.05 24.16
CA GLY A 306 27.09 -0.63 24.53
C GLY A 306 26.48 0.32 23.49
N HIS A 307 25.90 -0.21 22.41
CA HIS A 307 25.28 0.56 21.33
C HIS A 307 23.77 0.30 21.20
N TYR A 308 23.06 1.22 20.56
CA TYR A 308 21.61 1.17 20.38
C TYR A 308 21.24 0.67 18.98
N GLU A 309 20.51 -0.44 18.92
CA GLU A 309 20.20 -1.18 17.68
C GLU A 309 18.68 -1.34 17.45
N PRO A 310 17.95 -0.30 17.02
CA PRO A 310 16.54 -0.41 16.66
C PRO A 310 16.34 -1.21 15.37
N MET A 311 15.12 -1.70 15.13
CA MET A 311 14.77 -2.41 13.88
C MET A 311 14.96 -1.54 12.63
N GLY A 312 14.73 -0.23 12.76
CA GLY A 312 14.97 0.73 11.70
C GLY A 312 15.27 2.13 12.20
N TYR A 313 15.48 3.04 11.27
CA TYR A 313 15.63 4.46 11.54
C TYR A 313 14.67 5.27 10.69
N HIS A 314 14.16 6.36 11.26
CA HIS A 314 13.54 7.45 10.53
C HIS A 314 14.45 8.67 10.67
N THR A 315 15.08 9.04 9.56
CA THR A 315 16.08 10.12 9.50
C THR A 315 15.41 11.38 8.98
N GLY A 316 14.74 12.12 9.86
CA GLY A 316 13.85 13.23 9.51
C GLY A 316 14.42 14.17 8.43
N GLY A 317 13.65 14.40 7.38
CA GLY A 317 14.02 15.30 6.28
C GLY A 317 15.17 14.77 5.43
N THR A 318 15.26 13.45 5.25
CA THR A 318 16.38 12.80 4.53
C THR A 318 17.73 13.08 5.21
N GLY A 319 17.77 13.01 6.54
CA GLY A 319 18.97 13.25 7.32
C GLY A 319 19.33 14.71 7.56
N VAL A 320 18.42 15.65 7.28
CA VAL A 320 18.58 17.07 7.67
C VAL A 320 18.39 17.25 9.19
N MET A 321 17.51 16.45 9.79
CA MET A 321 17.22 16.49 11.23
C MET A 321 17.72 15.22 11.90
N LEU A 322 19.02 15.19 12.19
CA LEU A 322 19.65 14.09 12.94
C LEU A 322 19.87 14.51 14.39
N HIS A 323 19.40 13.69 15.32
CA HIS A 323 19.48 13.98 16.74
C HIS A 323 20.78 13.47 17.35
N SER A 324 21.41 14.31 18.18
CA SER A 324 22.72 14.02 18.79
C SER A 324 22.73 12.78 19.68
N GLY A 325 21.60 12.38 20.26
CA GLY A 325 21.50 11.15 21.07
C GLY A 325 21.82 9.87 20.29
N ILE A 326 21.54 9.86 18.98
CA ILE A 326 21.79 8.72 18.09
C ILE A 326 23.06 8.95 17.25
N TRP A 327 23.29 10.17 16.78
CA TRP A 327 24.30 10.47 15.75
C TRP A 327 25.50 11.28 16.24
N GLY A 328 25.49 11.71 17.50
CA GLY A 328 26.33 12.81 17.99
C GLY A 328 27.84 12.56 17.96
N THR A 329 28.29 11.33 18.19
CA THR A 329 29.73 11.00 18.24
C THR A 329 30.18 10.16 17.04
N PRO A 330 31.45 10.26 16.60
CA PRO A 330 31.99 9.40 15.55
C PRO A 330 31.85 7.90 15.87
N GLU A 331 31.96 7.53 17.14
CA GLU A 331 31.77 6.16 17.62
C GLU A 331 30.34 5.67 17.34
N LEU A 332 29.32 6.46 17.68
CA LEU A 332 27.92 6.12 17.40
C LEU A 332 27.67 5.99 15.90
N ARG A 333 28.19 6.93 15.10
CA ARG A 333 28.03 6.89 13.64
C ARG A 333 28.71 5.67 13.03
N LYS A 334 29.93 5.36 13.45
CA LYS A 334 30.66 4.17 13.01
C LYS A 334 29.85 2.91 13.28
N HIS A 335 29.36 2.75 14.50
CA HIS A 335 28.53 1.61 14.84
C HIS A 335 27.28 1.54 13.96
N ILE A 336 26.59 2.67 13.71
CA ILE A 336 25.44 2.70 12.80
C ILE A 336 25.83 2.31 11.36
N TRP A 337 27.00 2.71 10.87
CA TRP A 337 27.48 2.32 9.55
C TRP A 337 27.75 0.83 9.41
N ASP A 338 28.14 0.17 10.50
CA ASP A 338 28.38 -1.27 10.56
C ASP A 338 27.07 -2.05 10.82
N TYR A 339 26.21 -1.52 11.69
CA TYR A 339 24.92 -2.11 12.05
C TYR A 339 23.87 -1.98 10.95
N CYS A 340 23.71 -0.78 10.40
CA CYS A 340 22.68 -0.42 9.44
C CYS A 340 23.28 0.36 8.27
N PRO A 341 24.17 -0.26 7.48
CA PRO A 341 24.83 0.40 6.36
C PRO A 341 23.83 1.01 5.36
N GLU A 342 22.60 0.48 5.29
CA GLU A 342 21.54 0.91 4.38
C GLU A 342 20.95 2.26 4.75
N VAL A 343 21.12 2.75 5.99
CA VAL A 343 20.68 4.10 6.40
C VAL A 343 21.33 5.19 5.57
N LYS A 344 22.48 4.90 4.94
CA LYS A 344 23.10 5.75 3.91
C LYS A 344 22.13 6.13 2.78
N MET A 345 21.15 5.29 2.46
CA MET A 345 20.15 5.59 1.44
C MET A 345 19.16 6.69 1.83
N THR A 346 18.97 6.91 3.13
CA THR A 346 18.01 7.89 3.65
C THR A 346 18.66 9.21 4.04
N LEU A 347 19.98 9.31 3.89
CA LEU A 347 20.75 10.51 4.14
C LEU A 347 20.97 11.24 2.83
N PHE A 348 20.92 12.56 2.90
CA PHE A 348 21.20 13.40 1.76
C PHE A 348 22.70 13.31 1.47
N MET A 349 23.06 12.53 0.46
CA MET A 349 24.43 12.27 0.05
C MET A 349 24.49 12.14 -1.46
N ASP A 350 25.59 12.56 -2.07
CA ASP A 350 25.83 12.27 -3.47
C ASP A 350 26.18 10.79 -3.65
N ALA A 351 25.16 9.96 -3.90
CA ALA A 351 25.34 8.54 -4.19
C ALA A 351 26.29 8.30 -5.38
N ALA A 352 26.41 9.26 -6.31
CA ALA A 352 27.31 9.14 -7.45
C ALA A 352 28.80 9.05 -7.03
N LYS A 353 29.16 9.65 -5.89
CA LYS A 353 30.53 9.59 -5.34
C LYS A 353 30.91 8.19 -4.86
N TYR A 354 29.94 7.38 -4.44
CA TYR A 354 30.18 6.09 -3.77
C TYR A 354 29.82 4.86 -4.61
N VAL A 355 29.20 5.06 -5.77
CA VAL A 355 28.98 3.99 -6.76
C VAL A 355 30.21 3.94 -7.69
N PRO A 356 30.97 2.83 -7.73
CA PRO A 356 32.16 2.73 -8.58
C PRO A 356 31.79 2.90 -10.07
N GLY A 357 32.44 3.86 -10.73
CA GLY A 357 32.24 4.20 -12.15
C GLY A 357 31.92 5.68 -12.36
N ASN A 358 31.87 6.11 -13.62
CA ASN A 358 31.43 7.46 -13.97
C ASN A 358 29.89 7.47 -14.04
N CYS A 359 29.23 7.63 -12.90
CA CYS A 359 27.79 7.88 -12.86
C CYS A 359 27.45 9.06 -13.80
N LYS A 360 26.46 8.85 -14.69
CA LYS A 360 26.06 9.72 -15.83
C LYS A 360 26.88 9.65 -17.12
N ALA A 361 27.95 8.84 -17.22
CA ALA A 361 28.74 8.82 -18.46
C ALA A 361 28.02 8.20 -19.67
N ASN A 362 27.16 7.18 -19.50
CA ASN A 362 26.47 6.51 -20.63
C ASN A 362 25.32 5.60 -20.17
N TRP A 363 24.09 6.12 -19.99
CA TRP A 363 22.90 5.28 -19.71
C TRP A 363 21.79 5.36 -20.77
N LYS A 364 22.10 5.92 -21.95
CA LYS A 364 21.28 5.74 -23.16
C LYS A 364 22.18 5.27 -24.30
N ARG A 365 21.97 4.04 -24.77
CA ARG A 365 22.33 3.65 -26.14
C ARG A 365 21.06 3.78 -26.96
N ASP A 366 21.06 4.62 -27.98
CA ASP A 366 20.10 4.49 -29.07
C ASP A 366 20.54 3.36 -30.01
N GLU A 367 19.63 2.91 -30.87
CA GLU A 367 19.85 1.77 -31.78
C GLU A 367 20.91 2.03 -32.87
N GLN A 368 21.49 3.24 -32.93
CA GLN A 368 22.45 3.63 -33.98
C GLN A 368 23.82 4.09 -33.44
N GLY A 369 24.04 4.10 -32.12
CA GLY A 369 25.39 4.19 -31.54
C GLY A 369 26.08 5.55 -31.72
N ALA A 370 25.33 6.65 -31.85
CA ALA A 370 25.90 8.00 -31.98
C ALA A 370 25.64 8.86 -30.73
N MET A 371 26.69 9.49 -30.21
CA MET A 371 26.65 10.40 -29.06
C MET A 371 25.96 11.71 -29.42
N LEU A 372 24.75 11.94 -28.91
CA LEU A 372 24.11 13.25 -28.89
C LEU A 372 24.10 13.78 -27.45
N GLU A 373 25.09 14.62 -27.13
CA GLU A 373 25.07 15.51 -25.98
C GLU A 373 23.98 16.57 -26.17
N PRO A 374 23.19 16.85 -25.12
CA PRO A 374 22.91 18.22 -24.78
C PRO A 374 23.48 18.53 -23.40
N LEU A 375 24.37 19.53 -23.39
CA LEU A 375 24.76 20.37 -22.26
C LEU A 375 23.67 20.41 -21.17
N GLY A 376 23.86 19.63 -20.11
CA GLY A 376 22.99 19.59 -18.95
C GLY A 376 23.76 20.05 -17.71
N SER A 377 23.70 21.36 -17.45
CA SER A 377 23.91 22.05 -16.18
C SER A 377 24.55 21.23 -15.04
N VAL A 378 25.75 21.65 -14.63
CA VAL A 378 26.19 21.52 -13.23
C VAL A 378 25.10 22.18 -12.38
N GLY A 379 24.51 21.45 -11.43
CA GLY A 379 23.44 21.99 -10.59
C GLY A 379 22.77 20.92 -9.74
N GLY A 380 23.10 20.95 -8.46
CA GLY A 380 22.70 20.00 -7.43
C GLY A 380 23.88 19.87 -6.50
N ASP A 381 24.13 20.95 -5.75
CA ASP A 381 25.24 21.11 -4.83
C ASP A 381 25.52 19.83 -4.04
N ASP A 382 26.81 19.47 -4.00
CA ASP A 382 27.45 18.86 -2.85
C ASP A 382 26.90 19.56 -1.60
N ILE A 383 25.93 18.96 -0.91
CA ILE A 383 25.46 19.50 0.36
C ILE A 383 26.53 19.22 1.44
N GLY A 384 27.61 19.98 1.35
CA GLY A 384 27.83 21.05 2.32
C GLY A 384 28.62 20.68 3.56
N TYR A 385 28.90 19.40 3.82
CA TYR A 385 29.61 19.00 5.04
C TYR A 385 30.92 18.24 4.76
N GLY A 386 31.16 17.78 3.54
CA GLY A 386 32.39 17.06 3.19
C GLY A 386 32.41 15.63 3.75
N THR A 387 33.60 15.14 4.09
CA THR A 387 33.81 13.76 4.57
C THR A 387 34.55 13.74 5.89
N GLU A 388 34.23 12.76 6.72
CA GLU A 388 34.99 12.45 7.93
C GLU A 388 35.76 11.15 7.76
N ILE A 389 36.94 11.06 8.39
CA ILE A 389 37.71 9.82 8.43
C ILE A 389 37.50 9.21 9.81
N ILE A 390 36.91 8.01 9.84
CA ILE A 390 36.77 7.22 11.05
C ILE A 390 37.56 5.93 10.84
N ASP A 391 38.58 5.71 11.68
CA ASP A 391 39.48 4.56 11.61
C ASP A 391 40.10 4.31 10.23
N GLY A 392 40.46 5.39 9.53
CA GLY A 392 41.09 5.34 8.21
C GLY A 392 40.11 5.07 7.06
N ILE A 393 38.81 4.97 7.32
CA ILE A 393 37.77 4.84 6.30
C ILE A 393 37.06 6.19 6.13
N GLU A 394 36.89 6.61 4.88
CA GLU A 394 36.17 7.84 4.53
C GLU A 394 34.66 7.62 4.59
N TYR A 395 34.00 8.41 5.43
CA TYR A 395 32.54 8.45 5.57
C TYR A 395 31.99 9.83 5.19
N PRO A 396 30.71 9.90 4.77
CA PRO A 396 30.01 11.16 4.59
C PRO A 396 29.91 11.93 5.92
N MET A 397 30.21 13.22 5.92
CA MET A 397 30.00 14.06 7.10
C MET A 397 28.52 14.38 7.24
N LEU A 398 27.98 14.20 8.45
CA LEU A 398 26.58 14.50 8.76
C LEU A 398 26.39 16.01 9.05
N PRO A 399 25.19 16.57 8.82
CA PRO A 399 24.90 17.95 9.17
C PRO A 399 25.06 18.22 10.67
N PRO A 400 25.14 19.50 11.09
CA PRO A 400 25.02 19.88 12.49
C PRO A 400 23.80 19.22 13.14
N MET A 401 24.03 18.54 14.25
CA MET A 401 22.99 17.79 14.94
C MET A 401 21.96 18.71 15.59
N VAL A 402 20.71 18.28 15.61
CA VAL A 402 19.66 18.96 16.37
C VAL A 402 19.86 18.67 17.86
N PRO A 403 19.89 19.70 18.73
CA PRO A 403 19.87 19.52 20.18
C PRO A 403 18.58 18.81 20.62
N TRP A 404 18.64 18.08 21.73
CA TRP A 404 17.46 17.45 22.33
C TRP A 404 16.49 18.47 22.92
#